data_AF-A0AAE8MXN5-F1
#
_entry.id   AF-A0AAE8MXN5-F1
#
_cell.length_a   1.000
_cell.length_b   1.000
_cell.length_c   1.000
_cell.angle_alpha   90.00
_cell.angle_beta   90.00
_cell.angle_gamma   90.00
#
_symmetry.space_group_name_H-M   'P 1'
#
loop_
_entity.id
_entity.type
_entity.pdbx_description
1 polymer ?
#
loop_
_entity_poly.entity_id
_entity_poly.type
_entity_poly.pdbx_seq_one_letter_code
_entity_poly.pdbx_strand_id
1 'polypeptide(L)'
;MNVLEIILQVREGLEARRGEVGGAATYGVRAVLGLTFLVVLWAEYRGRSVVAKGPWSTWTLLISGAILLVVSILNARSISLGYGGPLHSVPAASLPSLTTLSRLADVLAFLSTISTKLFLSSVLHPSAGSAFRKLLQVGALILSLSFLPIVALATLPVEGIYCETDGVRNGCFAAETWLALSEIVAGFSTFMDLALVFIALKMTLRRGPFDPRERPTEALAIACGAGAFIAGIIKLTKFAPLETGDFTYYGPSLLLWSVTEASLTILSASTIAPYTARERIKRPRSPPTDDSSDFMDRRAFGALGCEERGDVGRRDENEVLLRSMVRAGLL
;
A
#
# COMPACT_ATOMS: atom_id res chain seq x y z
N MET A 1 9.11 -23.66 18.38
CA MET A 1 9.37 -24.08 16.99
C MET A 1 10.34 -23.06 16.39
N ASN A 2 11.60 -23.45 16.15
CA ASN A 2 12.64 -22.52 15.73
C ASN A 2 12.52 -22.18 14.25
N VAL A 3 12.84 -20.95 13.84
CA VAL A 3 12.77 -20.50 12.44
C VAL A 3 13.58 -21.42 11.50
N LEU A 4 14.71 -21.95 11.99
CA LEU A 4 15.55 -22.91 11.26
C LEU A 4 14.83 -24.25 11.00
N GLU A 5 14.02 -24.69 11.96
CA GLU A 5 13.24 -25.93 11.91
C GLU A 5 12.10 -25.82 10.88
N ILE A 6 11.50 -24.63 10.80
CA ILE A 6 10.50 -24.29 9.77
C ILE A 6 11.15 -24.27 8.38
N ILE A 7 12.34 -23.69 8.25
CA ILE A 7 13.08 -23.63 6.98
C ILE A 7 13.44 -25.05 6.49
N LEU A 8 13.87 -25.93 7.40
CA LEU A 8 14.22 -27.32 7.08
C LEU A 8 12.99 -28.15 6.71
N GLN A 9 11.89 -28.05 7.47
CA GLN A 9 10.63 -28.73 7.12
C GLN A 9 10.04 -28.24 5.79
N VAL A 10 10.16 -26.94 5.51
CA VAL A 10 9.75 -26.37 4.23
C VAL A 10 10.62 -26.95 3.11
N ARG A 11 11.95 -27.03 3.28
CA ARG A 11 12.85 -27.64 2.30
C ARG A 11 12.49 -29.09 1.97
N GLU A 12 12.30 -29.92 2.98
CA GLU A 12 11.97 -31.35 2.79
C GLU A 12 10.60 -31.54 2.13
N GLY A 13 9.58 -30.75 2.51
CA GLY A 13 8.27 -30.78 1.88
C GLY A 13 8.26 -30.34 0.41
N LEU A 14 9.23 -29.52 0.00
CA LEU A 14 9.39 -29.05 -1.38
C LEU A 14 10.14 -30.05 -2.26
N GLU A 15 11.12 -30.75 -1.70
CA GLU A 15 11.85 -31.81 -2.42
C GLU A 15 10.94 -33.01 -2.70
N ALA A 16 9.95 -33.28 -1.83
CA ALA A 16 8.98 -34.36 -1.99
C ALA A 16 7.92 -34.13 -3.10
N ARG A 17 7.64 -32.88 -3.51
CA ARG A 17 6.59 -32.54 -4.51
C ARG A 17 7.13 -32.01 -5.85
N ARG A 18 8.37 -32.38 -6.20
CA ARG A 18 9.12 -31.92 -7.38
C ARG A 18 8.49 -32.29 -8.75
N GLY A 19 7.37 -33.02 -8.78
CA GLY A 19 6.85 -33.70 -9.97
C GLY A 19 5.80 -32.97 -10.82
N GLU A 20 4.97 -32.08 -10.29
CA GLU A 20 3.81 -31.57 -11.05
C GLU A 20 3.65 -30.05 -10.94
N VAL A 21 3.96 -29.35 -12.04
CA VAL A 21 3.46 -28.03 -12.52
C VAL A 21 3.62 -26.80 -11.59
N GLY A 22 3.69 -26.93 -10.28
CA GLY A 22 3.82 -25.84 -9.29
C GLY A 22 5.26 -25.41 -8.98
N GLY A 23 6.28 -26.14 -9.47
CA GLY A 23 7.68 -25.86 -9.18
C GLY A 23 8.18 -24.54 -9.78
N ALA A 24 7.97 -24.30 -11.08
CA ALA A 24 8.52 -23.13 -11.76
C ALA A 24 7.96 -21.80 -11.20
N ALA A 25 6.66 -21.76 -10.88
CA ALA A 25 6.03 -20.58 -10.28
C ALA A 25 6.55 -20.30 -8.87
N THR A 26 6.74 -21.35 -8.04
CA THR A 26 7.29 -21.18 -6.67
C THR A 26 8.77 -20.78 -6.67
N TYR A 27 9.58 -21.30 -7.59
CA TYR A 27 10.97 -20.83 -7.76
C TYR A 27 11.04 -19.40 -8.28
N GLY A 28 10.16 -19.03 -9.22
CA GLY A 28 10.05 -17.66 -9.72
C GLY A 28 9.73 -16.65 -8.62
N VAL A 29 8.76 -16.96 -7.74
CA VAL A 29 8.41 -16.11 -6.59
C VAL A 29 9.60 -15.93 -5.64
N ARG A 30 10.28 -17.04 -5.29
CA ARG A 30 11.45 -16.98 -4.40
C ARG A 30 12.59 -16.19 -4.99
N ALA A 31 12.83 -16.33 -6.30
CA ALA A 31 13.85 -15.57 -7.01
C ALA A 31 13.49 -14.08 -7.05
N VAL A 32 12.23 -13.73 -7.37
CA VAL A 32 11.75 -12.35 -7.36
C VAL A 32 11.87 -11.74 -5.98
N LEU A 33 11.47 -12.44 -4.92
CA LEU A 33 11.58 -11.96 -3.53
C LEU A 33 13.02 -11.81 -3.06
N GLY A 34 13.87 -12.80 -3.35
CA GLY A 34 15.31 -12.72 -3.05
C GLY A 34 15.96 -11.55 -3.77
N LEU A 35 15.62 -11.33 -5.04
CA LEU A 35 16.05 -10.18 -5.82
C LEU A 35 15.52 -8.87 -5.23
N THR A 36 14.25 -8.84 -4.81
CA THR A 36 13.62 -7.67 -4.17
C THR A 36 14.37 -7.29 -2.91
N PHE A 37 14.70 -8.27 -2.06
CA PHE A 37 15.48 -8.06 -0.84
C PHE A 37 16.90 -7.58 -1.13
N LEU A 38 17.58 -8.19 -2.10
CA LEU A 38 18.92 -7.80 -2.50
C LEU A 38 18.95 -6.37 -3.06
N VAL A 39 17.95 -5.99 -3.86
CA VAL A 39 17.84 -4.64 -4.41
C VAL A 39 17.52 -3.62 -3.33
N VAL A 40 16.65 -3.94 -2.37
CA VAL A 40 16.37 -3.05 -1.22
C VAL A 40 17.62 -2.88 -0.36
N LEU A 41 18.32 -3.97 -0.02
CA LEU A 41 19.57 -3.92 0.74
C LEU A 41 20.66 -3.16 -0.01
N TRP A 42 20.75 -3.32 -1.34
CA TRP A 42 21.72 -2.62 -2.17
C TRP A 42 21.38 -1.13 -2.32
N ALA A 43 20.10 -0.79 -2.50
CA ALA A 43 19.61 0.58 -2.57
C ALA A 43 19.86 1.32 -1.25
N GLU A 44 19.68 0.64 -0.10
CA GLU A 44 20.00 1.17 1.22
C GLU A 44 21.50 1.26 1.46
N TYR A 45 22.29 0.26 1.03
CA TYR A 45 23.75 0.30 1.10
C TYR A 45 24.32 1.49 0.32
N ARG A 46 23.82 1.76 -0.90
CA ARG A 46 24.15 2.97 -1.66
C ARG A 46 23.53 4.25 -1.07
N GLY A 47 22.35 4.12 -0.47
CA GLY A 47 21.57 5.21 0.13
C GLY A 47 22.17 5.75 1.43
N ARG A 48 22.96 4.96 2.16
CA ARG A 48 23.64 5.37 3.41
C ARG A 48 24.48 6.65 3.29
N SER A 49 24.98 7.00 2.11
CA SER A 49 25.68 8.28 1.90
C SER A 49 24.76 9.51 1.77
N VAL A 50 23.44 9.33 1.67
CA VAL A 50 22.44 10.38 1.42
C VAL A 50 21.29 10.39 2.44
N VAL A 51 21.05 9.26 3.12
CA VAL A 51 19.90 8.99 4.02
C VAL A 51 20.13 9.47 5.47
N ALA A 52 21.22 10.18 5.77
CA ALA A 52 21.53 10.67 7.12
C ALA A 52 20.48 11.62 7.77
N LYS A 53 19.34 11.92 7.13
CA LYS A 53 18.30 12.82 7.65
C LYS A 53 16.86 12.28 7.61
N GLY A 54 16.63 10.98 7.46
CA GLY A 54 15.26 10.43 7.53
C GLY A 54 15.19 8.98 8.01
N PRO A 55 15.45 8.70 9.30
CA PRO A 55 15.46 7.31 9.81
C PRO A 55 14.12 6.61 9.55
N TRP A 56 12.99 7.29 9.76
CA TRP A 56 11.65 6.69 9.67
C TRP A 56 11.29 6.15 8.28
N SER A 57 11.66 6.84 7.20
CA SER A 57 11.33 6.44 5.83
C SER A 57 11.99 5.12 5.41
N THR A 58 13.25 4.95 5.78
CA THR A 58 14.03 3.76 5.46
C THR A 58 13.54 2.55 6.27
N TRP A 59 13.22 2.76 7.56
CA TRP A 59 12.67 1.69 8.39
C TRP A 59 11.34 1.17 7.85
N THR A 60 10.44 2.03 7.35
CA THR A 60 9.15 1.58 6.79
C THR A 60 9.34 0.66 5.58
N LEU A 61 10.24 1.00 4.65
CA LEU A 61 10.53 0.15 3.48
C LEU A 61 11.15 -1.20 3.88
N LEU A 62 12.11 -1.18 4.82
CA LEU A 62 12.76 -2.40 5.31
C LEU A 62 11.77 -3.31 6.05
N ILE A 63 10.89 -2.72 6.86
CA ILE A 63 9.85 -3.46 7.60
C ILE A 63 8.84 -4.04 6.61
N SER A 64 8.35 -3.27 5.63
CA SER A 64 7.45 -3.80 4.58
C SER A 64 8.11 -4.96 3.82
N GLY A 65 9.37 -4.82 3.43
CA GLY A 65 10.14 -5.90 2.81
C GLY A 65 10.19 -7.14 3.70
N ALA A 66 10.57 -6.99 4.97
CA ALA A 66 10.63 -8.09 5.94
C ALA A 66 9.29 -8.79 6.13
N ILE A 67 8.20 -8.02 6.23
CA ILE A 67 6.83 -8.58 6.29
C ILE A 67 6.54 -9.41 5.03
N LEU A 68 6.88 -8.90 3.83
CA LEU A 68 6.66 -9.62 2.58
C LEU A 68 7.47 -10.93 2.50
N LEU A 69 8.66 -10.97 3.09
CA LEU A 69 9.44 -12.21 3.21
C LEU A 69 8.76 -13.22 4.14
N VAL A 70 8.21 -12.76 5.27
CA VAL A 70 7.42 -13.63 6.17
C VAL A 70 6.19 -14.17 5.44
N VAL A 71 5.43 -13.33 4.73
CA VAL A 71 4.29 -13.73 3.88
C VAL A 71 4.69 -14.85 2.92
N SER A 72 5.87 -14.74 2.34
CA SER A 72 6.36 -15.70 1.35
C SER A 72 6.73 -17.05 1.96
N ILE A 73 7.27 -17.04 3.19
CA ILE A 73 7.51 -18.26 3.97
C ILE A 73 6.17 -18.92 4.33
N LEU A 74 5.19 -18.13 4.78
CA LEU A 74 3.84 -18.63 5.10
C LEU A 74 3.19 -19.24 3.86
N ASN A 75 3.25 -18.58 2.71
CA ASN A 75 2.72 -19.09 1.44
C ASN A 75 3.42 -20.38 1.01
N ALA A 76 4.75 -20.46 1.13
CA ALA A 76 5.48 -21.70 0.86
C ALA A 76 5.02 -22.84 1.78
N ARG A 77 4.72 -22.54 3.06
CA ARG A 77 4.18 -23.53 3.99
C ARG A 77 2.76 -23.93 3.61
N SER A 78 1.89 -23.00 3.26
CA SER A 78 0.52 -23.29 2.79
C SER A 78 0.54 -24.21 1.57
N ILE A 79 1.41 -23.94 0.60
CA ILE A 79 1.59 -24.81 -0.58
C ILE A 79 2.03 -26.22 -0.18
N SER A 80 2.93 -26.35 0.80
CA SER A 80 3.36 -27.68 1.30
C SER A 80 2.20 -28.48 1.94
N LEU A 81 1.17 -27.79 2.44
CA LEU A 81 -0.04 -28.39 3.01
C LEU A 81 -1.10 -28.75 1.96
N GLY A 82 -0.85 -28.47 0.67
CA GLY A 82 -1.77 -28.77 -0.43
C GLY A 82 -2.48 -27.55 -1.01
N TYR A 83 -2.11 -26.33 -0.63
CA TYR A 83 -2.65 -25.11 -1.23
C TYR A 83 -2.31 -25.05 -2.73
N GLY A 84 -3.33 -24.86 -3.57
CA GLY A 84 -3.24 -24.95 -5.04
C GLY A 84 -3.64 -26.30 -5.63
N GLY A 85 -3.98 -27.28 -4.79
CA GLY A 85 -4.71 -28.47 -5.21
C GLY A 85 -6.23 -28.25 -5.15
N PRO A 86 -7.03 -29.05 -5.89
CA PRO A 86 -8.48 -29.09 -5.71
C PRO A 86 -8.86 -29.41 -4.27
N LEU A 87 -9.94 -28.84 -3.75
CA LEU A 87 -10.36 -29.00 -2.35
C LEU A 87 -10.43 -30.47 -1.89
N HIS A 88 -10.90 -31.38 -2.76
CA HIS A 88 -11.02 -32.82 -2.47
C HIS A 88 -9.68 -33.54 -2.30
N SER A 89 -8.58 -32.96 -2.81
CA SER A 89 -7.23 -33.55 -2.70
C SER A 89 -6.50 -33.15 -1.41
N VAL A 90 -7.04 -32.18 -0.67
CA VAL A 90 -6.42 -31.66 0.54
C VAL A 90 -6.90 -32.44 1.77
N PRO A 91 -5.99 -33.00 2.60
CA PRO A 91 -6.39 -33.71 3.81
C PRO A 91 -7.22 -32.82 4.74
N ALA A 92 -8.40 -33.28 5.16
CA ALA A 92 -9.29 -32.51 6.04
C ALA A 92 -8.60 -32.04 7.33
N ALA A 93 -7.66 -32.84 7.86
CA ALA A 93 -6.87 -32.49 9.04
C ALA A 93 -5.95 -31.26 8.85
N SER A 94 -5.59 -30.95 7.60
CA SER A 94 -4.72 -29.80 7.26
C SER A 94 -5.48 -28.52 6.93
N LEU A 95 -6.80 -28.61 6.70
CA LEU A 95 -7.64 -27.45 6.32
C LEU A 95 -7.62 -26.31 7.36
N PRO A 96 -7.71 -26.56 8.68
CA PRO A 96 -7.66 -25.49 9.67
C PRO A 96 -6.32 -24.75 9.63
N SER A 97 -5.20 -25.50 9.62
CA SER A 97 -3.85 -24.93 9.56
C SER A 97 -3.61 -24.16 8.26
N LEU A 98 -4.07 -24.69 7.13
CA LEU A 98 -3.97 -24.02 5.83
C LEU A 98 -4.73 -22.68 5.85
N THR A 99 -5.95 -22.67 6.38
CA THR A 99 -6.81 -21.48 6.44
C THR A 99 -6.22 -20.42 7.36
N THR A 100 -5.70 -20.81 8.52
CA THR A 100 -5.05 -19.87 9.45
C THR A 100 -3.78 -19.27 8.83
N LEU A 101 -2.95 -20.10 8.18
CA LEU A 101 -1.71 -19.64 7.55
C LEU A 101 -1.99 -18.71 6.35
N SER A 102 -2.97 -19.04 5.51
CA SER A 102 -3.33 -18.20 4.36
C SER A 102 -3.89 -16.85 4.82
N ARG A 103 -4.80 -16.82 5.80
CA ARG A 103 -5.34 -15.56 6.36
C ARG A 103 -4.26 -14.69 6.98
N LEU A 104 -3.34 -15.29 7.72
CA LEU A 104 -2.21 -14.55 8.31
C LEU A 104 -1.32 -13.98 7.21
N ALA A 105 -1.03 -14.76 6.16
CA ALA A 105 -0.26 -14.30 5.01
C ALA A 105 -0.97 -13.15 4.29
N ASP A 106 -2.29 -13.21 4.11
CA ASP A 106 -3.08 -12.15 3.49
C ASP A 106 -3.01 -10.84 4.27
N VAL A 107 -3.27 -10.86 5.58
CA VAL A 107 -3.22 -9.66 6.44
C VAL A 107 -1.84 -9.02 6.39
N LEU A 108 -0.78 -9.83 6.49
CA LEU A 108 0.60 -9.34 6.42
C LEU A 108 0.94 -8.78 5.03
N ALA A 109 0.47 -9.41 3.95
CA ALA A 109 0.66 -8.93 2.58
C ALA A 109 -0.03 -7.56 2.37
N PHE A 110 -1.25 -7.42 2.86
CA PHE A 110 -1.99 -6.16 2.86
C PHE A 110 -1.26 -5.09 3.66
N LEU A 111 -0.79 -5.41 4.86
CA LEU A 111 -0.05 -4.47 5.72
C LEU A 111 1.23 -3.97 5.04
N SER A 112 2.00 -4.87 4.42
CA SER A 112 3.20 -4.53 3.64
C SER A 112 2.86 -3.60 2.46
N THR A 113 1.80 -3.94 1.72
CA THR A 113 1.35 -3.18 0.54
C THR A 113 0.92 -1.77 0.93
N ILE A 114 0.05 -1.64 1.93
CA ILE A 114 -0.45 -0.35 2.42
C ILE A 114 0.71 0.50 2.94
N SER A 115 1.58 -0.08 3.79
CA SER A 115 2.72 0.64 4.36
C SER A 115 3.67 1.19 3.29
N THR A 116 3.91 0.41 2.23
CA THR A 116 4.75 0.82 1.09
C THR A 116 4.07 1.92 0.25
N LYS A 117 2.77 1.83 0.00
CA LYS A 117 2.03 2.84 -0.78
C LYS A 117 1.88 4.16 -0.02
N LEU A 118 1.62 4.10 1.29
CA LEU A 118 1.60 5.27 2.17
C LEU A 118 2.97 5.96 2.19
N PHE A 119 4.04 5.17 2.28
CA PHE A 119 5.40 5.69 2.17
C PHE A 119 5.63 6.39 0.83
N LEU A 120 5.35 5.71 -0.29
CA LEU A 120 5.56 6.26 -1.63
C LEU A 120 4.74 7.53 -1.87
N SER A 121 3.49 7.54 -1.39
CA SER A 121 2.62 8.72 -1.35
C SER A 121 3.27 9.88 -0.57
N SER A 122 3.81 9.63 0.63
CA SER A 122 4.49 10.65 1.43
C SER A 122 5.76 11.22 0.77
N VAL A 123 6.49 10.38 0.03
CA VAL A 123 7.71 10.77 -0.69
C VAL A 123 7.38 11.67 -1.88
N LEU A 124 6.33 11.32 -2.63
CA LEU A 124 5.90 12.02 -3.83
C LEU A 124 5.04 13.27 -3.52
N HIS A 125 4.36 13.31 -2.37
CA HIS A 125 3.44 14.38 -1.99
C HIS A 125 4.04 15.79 -2.13
N PRO A 126 5.26 16.09 -1.64
CA PRO A 126 5.83 17.44 -1.74
C PRO A 126 6.13 17.88 -3.18
N SER A 127 6.29 16.93 -4.09
CA SER A 127 6.60 17.19 -5.50
C SER A 127 5.37 17.15 -6.40
N ALA A 128 4.24 16.70 -5.87
CA ALA A 128 2.98 16.54 -6.60
C ALA A 128 2.22 17.88 -6.72
N GLY A 129 1.52 18.05 -7.85
CA GLY A 129 0.58 19.17 -8.02
C GLY A 129 -0.56 19.13 -7.00
N SER A 130 -1.29 20.24 -6.82
CA SER A 130 -2.39 20.34 -5.84
C SER A 130 -3.45 19.25 -6.00
N ALA A 131 -3.87 18.96 -7.23
CA ALA A 131 -4.83 17.88 -7.52
C ALA A 131 -4.29 16.49 -7.14
N PHE A 132 -3.04 16.20 -7.50
CA PHE A 132 -2.39 14.92 -7.17
C PHE A 132 -2.14 14.76 -5.68
N ARG A 133 -1.83 15.85 -4.95
CA ARG A 133 -1.71 15.82 -3.48
C ARG A 133 -3.02 15.41 -2.82
N LYS A 134 -4.15 15.97 -3.28
CA LYS A 134 -5.48 15.56 -2.80
C LYS A 134 -5.76 14.08 -3.11
N LEU A 135 -5.45 13.65 -4.34
CA LEU A 135 -5.61 12.25 -4.74
C LEU A 135 -4.80 11.30 -3.84
N LEU A 136 -3.54 11.63 -3.58
CA LEU A 136 -2.65 10.86 -2.71
C LEU A 136 -3.12 10.82 -1.25
N GLN A 137 -3.69 11.91 -0.73
CA GLN A 137 -4.24 11.98 0.62
C GLN A 137 -5.52 11.15 0.76
N VAL A 138 -6.46 11.32 -0.17
CA VAL A 138 -7.71 10.54 -0.20
C VAL A 138 -7.39 9.07 -0.41
N GLY A 139 -6.45 8.74 -1.29
CA GLY A 139 -6.03 7.37 -1.53
C GLY A 139 -5.35 6.72 -0.33
N ALA A 140 -4.48 7.46 0.35
CA ALA A 140 -3.88 7.02 1.61
C ALA A 140 -4.96 6.75 2.69
N LEU A 141 -5.94 7.64 2.81
CA LEU A 141 -7.04 7.50 3.76
C LEU A 141 -7.88 6.25 3.45
N ILE A 142 -8.31 6.08 2.20
CA ILE A 142 -9.12 4.93 1.79
C ILE A 142 -8.36 3.63 2.05
N LEU A 143 -7.11 3.51 1.62
CA LEU A 143 -6.29 2.31 1.86
C LEU A 143 -6.13 2.01 3.36
N SER A 144 -5.95 3.04 4.18
CA SER A 144 -5.82 2.88 5.63
C SER A 144 -7.13 2.41 6.27
N LEU A 145 -8.27 2.97 5.83
CA LEU A 145 -9.59 2.57 6.30
C LEU A 145 -9.95 1.15 5.85
N SER A 146 -9.52 0.73 4.65
CA SER A 146 -9.70 -0.63 4.15
C SER A 146 -8.97 -1.70 4.96
N PHE A 147 -7.95 -1.32 5.75
CA PHE A 147 -7.24 -2.27 6.61
C PHE A 147 -8.09 -2.77 7.78
N LEU A 148 -8.95 -1.92 8.34
CA LEU A 148 -9.80 -2.26 9.48
C LEU A 148 -10.74 -3.45 9.22
N PRO A 149 -11.54 -3.47 8.14
CA PRO A 149 -12.41 -4.62 7.87
C PRO A 149 -11.61 -5.88 7.55
N ILE A 150 -10.45 -5.78 6.89
CA ILE A 150 -9.59 -6.93 6.61
C ILE A 150 -9.09 -7.57 7.90
N VAL A 151 -8.61 -6.77 8.85
CA VAL A 151 -8.17 -7.27 10.16
C VAL A 151 -9.34 -7.82 10.96
N ALA A 152 -10.46 -7.11 11.02
CA ALA A 152 -11.65 -7.57 11.74
C ALA A 152 -12.14 -8.93 11.21
N LEU A 153 -12.17 -9.10 9.90
CA LEU A 153 -12.60 -10.36 9.26
C LEU A 153 -11.55 -11.46 9.41
N ALA A 154 -10.26 -11.14 9.41
CA ALA A 154 -9.21 -12.10 9.69
C ALA A 154 -9.24 -12.62 11.15
N THR A 155 -9.77 -11.83 12.09
CA THR A 155 -9.95 -12.25 13.49
C THR A 155 -11.20 -13.09 13.73
N LEU A 156 -12.12 -13.19 12.75
CA LEU A 156 -13.29 -14.05 12.90
C LEU A 156 -12.87 -15.54 12.87
N PRO A 157 -13.44 -16.36 13.76
CA PRO A 157 -13.20 -17.81 13.74
C PRO A 157 -13.55 -18.38 12.36
N VAL A 158 -12.81 -19.40 11.93
CA VAL A 158 -12.97 -19.98 10.59
C VAL A 158 -14.40 -20.49 10.38
N GLU A 159 -14.99 -21.01 11.46
CA GLU A 159 -16.36 -21.50 11.55
C GLU A 159 -17.41 -20.41 11.31
N GLY A 160 -17.07 -19.12 11.47
CA GLY A 160 -17.99 -17.99 11.26
C GLY A 160 -18.08 -17.48 9.82
N ILE A 161 -17.20 -17.94 8.91
CA ILE A 161 -17.15 -17.48 7.51
C ILE A 161 -17.74 -18.52 6.54
N TYR A 162 -17.72 -19.80 6.92
CA TYR A 162 -18.23 -20.93 6.13
C TYR A 162 -19.50 -21.54 6.73
N CYS A 163 -20.46 -20.71 7.15
CA CYS A 163 -21.75 -21.19 7.63
C CYS A 163 -22.61 -21.62 6.44
N GLU A 164 -22.41 -22.84 5.97
CA GLU A 164 -23.34 -23.48 5.05
C GLU A 164 -24.52 -24.01 5.89
N THR A 165 -25.68 -23.37 5.74
CA THR A 165 -27.00 -23.97 5.98
C THR A 165 -27.16 -24.77 7.28
N ASP A 166 -27.40 -24.10 8.42
CA ASP A 166 -28.42 -24.57 9.37
C ASP A 166 -28.68 -23.51 10.45
N GLY A 167 -29.77 -22.75 10.25
CA GLY A 167 -30.53 -22.10 11.33
C GLY A 167 -29.79 -21.12 12.22
N VAL A 168 -29.83 -19.85 11.84
CA VAL A 168 -29.86 -18.71 12.78
C VAL A 168 -28.69 -18.67 13.79
N ARG A 169 -27.53 -18.19 13.33
CA ARG A 169 -26.57 -17.56 14.25
C ARG A 169 -26.23 -16.18 13.73
N ASN A 170 -26.81 -15.16 14.37
CA ASN A 170 -26.54 -13.75 14.15
C ASN A 170 -25.02 -13.53 14.23
N GLY A 171 -24.33 -13.42 13.09
CA GLY A 171 -22.88 -13.17 13.05
C GLY A 171 -22.06 -13.83 11.95
N CYS A 172 -22.63 -14.66 11.06
CA CYS A 172 -21.86 -15.18 9.91
C CYS A 172 -21.75 -14.13 8.80
N PHE A 173 -20.55 -13.95 8.24
CA PHE A 173 -20.30 -13.04 7.12
C PHE A 173 -20.33 -13.84 5.82
N ALA A 174 -21.15 -13.43 4.85
CA ALA A 174 -21.22 -14.13 3.56
C ALA A 174 -19.88 -14.01 2.82
N ALA A 175 -19.36 -15.15 2.33
CA ALA A 175 -18.11 -15.20 1.58
C ALA A 175 -18.13 -14.31 0.32
N GLU A 176 -19.29 -14.19 -0.32
CA GLU A 176 -19.52 -13.28 -1.46
C GLU A 176 -19.28 -11.82 -1.09
N THR A 177 -19.78 -11.37 0.07
CA THR A 177 -19.57 -10.00 0.53
C THR A 177 -18.09 -9.72 0.82
N TRP A 178 -17.38 -10.71 1.36
CA TRP A 178 -15.93 -10.62 1.58
C TRP A 178 -15.15 -10.51 0.26
N LEU A 179 -15.49 -11.35 -0.72
CA LEU A 179 -14.89 -11.32 -2.06
C LEU A 179 -15.13 -9.98 -2.75
N ALA A 180 -16.37 -9.50 -2.77
CA ALA A 180 -16.72 -8.20 -3.36
C ALA A 180 -15.98 -7.04 -2.69
N LEU A 181 -15.89 -7.01 -1.36
CA LEU A 181 -15.13 -5.98 -0.65
C LEU A 181 -13.64 -6.05 -0.97
N SER A 182 -13.07 -7.26 -0.99
CA SER A 182 -11.66 -7.48 -1.31
C SER A 182 -11.34 -7.07 -2.75
N GLU A 183 -12.24 -7.32 -3.68
CA GLU A 183 -12.13 -6.90 -5.08
C GLU A 183 -12.14 -5.37 -5.21
N ILE A 184 -13.06 -4.68 -4.52
CA ILE A 184 -13.12 -3.21 -4.52
C ILE A 184 -11.82 -2.61 -3.96
N VAL A 185 -11.32 -3.14 -2.84
CA VAL A 185 -10.06 -2.69 -2.23
C VAL A 185 -8.88 -2.98 -3.16
N ALA A 186 -8.86 -4.14 -3.80
CA ALA A 186 -7.86 -4.47 -4.81
C ALA A 186 -7.93 -3.50 -6.00
N GLY A 187 -9.12 -3.12 -6.45
CA GLY A 187 -9.33 -2.18 -7.54
C GLY A 187 -8.78 -0.80 -7.21
N PHE A 188 -9.07 -0.33 -6.00
CA PHE A 188 -8.52 0.92 -5.49
C PHE A 188 -7.00 0.88 -5.35
N SER A 189 -6.45 -0.24 -4.86
CA SER A 189 -5.01 -0.49 -4.76
C SER A 189 -4.33 -0.38 -6.14
N THR A 190 -4.90 -1.02 -7.16
CA THR A 190 -4.41 -0.98 -8.54
C THR A 190 -4.47 0.44 -9.12
N PHE A 191 -5.58 1.16 -8.88
CA PHE A 191 -5.70 2.56 -9.30
C PHE A 191 -4.65 3.46 -8.64
N MET A 192 -4.31 3.20 -7.38
CA MET A 192 -3.23 3.93 -6.69
C MET A 192 -1.86 3.66 -7.32
N ASP A 193 -1.55 2.43 -7.74
CA ASP A 193 -0.30 2.16 -8.46
C ASP A 193 -0.22 2.95 -9.77
N LEU A 194 -1.32 3.01 -10.52
CA LEU A 194 -1.40 3.82 -11.74
C LEU A 194 -1.14 5.31 -11.45
N ALA A 195 -1.79 5.86 -10.43
CA ALA A 195 -1.62 7.26 -10.04
C ALA A 195 -0.16 7.57 -9.64
N LEU A 196 0.49 6.67 -8.90
CA LEU A 196 1.87 6.81 -8.46
C LEU A 196 2.84 6.76 -9.66
N VAL A 197 2.60 5.89 -10.64
CA VAL A 197 3.38 5.82 -11.89
C VAL A 197 3.24 7.12 -12.69
N PHE A 198 2.03 7.65 -12.85
CA PHE A 198 1.82 8.91 -13.55
C PHE A 198 2.50 10.10 -12.86
N ILE A 199 2.46 10.13 -11.52
CA ILE A 199 3.15 11.17 -10.75
C ILE A 199 4.66 11.07 -10.97
N ALA A 200 5.23 9.85 -10.88
CA ALA A 200 6.64 9.62 -11.13
C ALA A 200 7.04 10.07 -12.54
N LEU A 201 6.31 9.63 -13.57
CA LEU A 201 6.54 10.02 -14.96
C LEU A 201 6.46 11.53 -15.18
N LYS A 202 5.45 12.20 -14.60
CA LYS A 202 5.29 13.65 -14.70
C LYS A 202 6.43 14.39 -14.01
N MET A 203 6.96 13.86 -12.91
CA MET A 203 8.12 14.43 -12.24
C MET A 203 9.36 14.30 -13.11
N THR A 204 9.58 13.16 -13.75
CA THR A 204 10.67 12.95 -14.72
C THR A 204 10.62 13.95 -15.86
N LEU A 205 9.45 14.09 -16.50
CA LEU A 205 9.28 14.98 -17.66
C LEU A 205 9.46 16.46 -17.32
N ARG A 206 9.06 16.89 -16.12
CA ARG A 206 9.17 18.31 -15.69
C ARG A 206 10.58 18.74 -15.34
N ARG A 207 11.49 17.81 -15.04
CA ARG A 207 12.81 18.11 -14.51
C ARG A 207 13.89 18.33 -15.57
N GLY A 208 13.55 18.17 -16.85
CA GLY A 208 14.52 18.29 -17.94
C GLY A 208 15.50 17.10 -17.99
N PRO A 209 16.50 17.12 -18.89
CA PRO A 209 17.42 16.00 -19.05
C PRO A 209 18.31 15.86 -17.81
N PHE A 210 18.06 14.81 -17.01
CA PHE A 210 18.96 14.36 -15.96
C PHE A 210 20.35 14.03 -16.50
N ASP A 211 21.32 14.02 -15.58
CA ASP A 211 22.62 13.38 -15.77
C ASP A 211 22.36 11.97 -16.35
N PRO A 212 22.95 11.62 -17.52
CA PRO A 212 22.73 10.33 -18.16
C PRO A 212 23.00 9.13 -17.24
N ARG A 213 23.76 9.32 -16.16
CA ARG A 213 24.02 8.29 -15.14
C ARG A 213 22.81 7.96 -14.25
N GLU A 214 21.85 8.86 -14.10
CA GLU A 214 20.68 8.68 -13.21
C GLU A 214 19.43 8.18 -13.96
N ARG A 215 19.36 8.42 -15.27
CA ARG A 215 18.26 7.98 -16.17
C ARG A 215 17.89 6.49 -16.07
N PRO A 216 18.83 5.52 -16.03
CA PRO A 216 18.44 4.12 -16.01
C PRO A 216 17.71 3.73 -14.72
N THR A 217 18.01 4.37 -13.59
CA THR A 217 17.36 4.02 -12.32
C THR A 217 15.97 4.62 -12.21
N GLU A 218 15.76 5.82 -12.73
CA GLU A 218 14.43 6.43 -12.82
C GLU A 218 13.52 5.63 -13.76
N ALA A 219 14.04 5.23 -14.93
CA ALA A 219 13.33 4.37 -15.85
C ALA A 219 12.96 3.03 -15.20
N LEU A 220 13.88 2.42 -14.42
CA LEU A 220 13.61 1.21 -13.66
C LEU A 220 12.51 1.42 -12.61
N ALA A 221 12.53 2.53 -11.87
CA ALA A 221 11.52 2.84 -10.86
C ALA A 221 10.11 2.94 -11.47
N ILE A 222 10.00 3.61 -12.62
CA ILE A 222 8.75 3.75 -13.38
C ILE A 222 8.31 2.39 -13.93
N ALA A 223 9.23 1.61 -14.50
CA ALA A 223 8.93 0.28 -15.02
C ALA A 223 8.43 -0.68 -13.92
N CYS A 224 9.06 -0.66 -12.73
CA CYS A 224 8.59 -1.43 -11.58
C CYS A 224 7.19 -0.98 -11.13
N GLY A 225 6.93 0.34 -11.06
CA GLY A 225 5.60 0.85 -10.74
C GLY A 225 4.54 0.44 -11.75
N ALA A 226 4.86 0.50 -13.05
CA ALA A 226 3.96 0.06 -14.12
C ALA A 226 3.70 -1.46 -14.06
N GLY A 227 4.74 -2.23 -13.73
CA GLY A 227 4.63 -3.66 -13.47
C GLY A 227 3.69 -3.97 -12.29
N ALA A 228 3.78 -3.19 -11.20
CA ALA A 228 2.87 -3.32 -10.06
C ALA A 228 1.41 -3.07 -10.47
N PHE A 229 1.16 -2.03 -11.27
CA PHE A 229 -0.17 -1.75 -11.83
C PHE A 229 -0.69 -2.92 -12.67
N ILE A 230 0.12 -3.47 -13.59
CA ILE A 230 -0.26 -4.63 -14.41
C ILE A 230 -0.53 -5.85 -13.53
N ALA A 231 0.30 -6.11 -12.52
CA ALA A 231 0.08 -7.18 -11.55
C ALA A 231 -1.26 -7.01 -10.81
N GLY A 232 -1.60 -5.77 -10.44
CA GLY A 232 -2.89 -5.42 -9.82
C GLY A 232 -4.09 -5.69 -10.75
N ILE A 233 -3.98 -5.40 -12.05
CA ILE A 233 -5.02 -5.76 -13.03
C ILE A 233 -5.18 -7.28 -13.12
N ILE A 234 -4.07 -8.01 -13.24
CA ILE A 234 -4.14 -9.48 -13.35
C ILE A 234 -4.73 -10.06 -12.07
N LYS A 235 -4.37 -9.54 -10.89
CA LYS A 235 -4.97 -9.91 -9.61
C LYS A 235 -6.48 -9.74 -9.60
N LEU A 236 -7.01 -8.63 -10.14
CA LEU A 236 -8.46 -8.40 -10.25
C LEU A 236 -9.15 -9.51 -11.05
N THR A 237 -8.54 -9.97 -12.15
CA THR A 237 -9.11 -11.08 -12.95
C THR A 237 -9.19 -12.42 -12.21
N LYS A 238 -8.52 -12.55 -11.05
CA LYS A 238 -8.52 -13.78 -10.24
C LYS A 238 -9.62 -13.83 -9.19
N PHE A 239 -10.39 -12.76 -9.00
CA PHE A 239 -11.55 -12.76 -8.10
C PHE A 239 -12.73 -13.58 -8.67
N ALA A 240 -13.03 -13.47 -9.97
CA ALA A 240 -14.16 -14.20 -10.55
C ALA A 240 -14.10 -15.74 -10.37
N PRO A 241 -12.95 -16.42 -10.54
CA PRO A 241 -12.86 -17.85 -10.25
C PRO A 241 -13.06 -18.22 -8.78
N LEU A 242 -12.79 -17.31 -7.82
CA LEU A 242 -12.97 -17.58 -6.39
C LEU A 242 -14.45 -17.70 -6.00
N GLU A 243 -15.35 -17.08 -6.76
CA GLU A 243 -16.80 -17.19 -6.56
C GLU A 243 -17.33 -18.60 -6.84
N THR A 244 -16.58 -19.43 -7.57
CA THR A 244 -16.96 -20.82 -7.88
C THR A 244 -16.84 -21.77 -6.68
N GLY A 245 -16.28 -21.31 -5.55
CA GLY A 245 -16.25 -22.05 -4.28
C GLY A 245 -14.95 -22.79 -3.98
N ASP A 246 -14.06 -23.04 -4.96
CA ASP A 246 -12.76 -23.68 -4.69
C ASP A 246 -11.65 -22.64 -4.37
N PHE A 247 -11.73 -22.08 -3.16
CA PHE A 247 -10.72 -21.16 -2.64
C PHE A 247 -9.32 -21.75 -2.55
N THR A 248 -9.22 -23.07 -2.37
CA THR A 248 -7.94 -23.78 -2.18
C THR A 248 -7.17 -23.88 -3.50
N TYR A 249 -7.89 -24.10 -4.60
CA TYR A 249 -7.31 -24.19 -5.94
C TYR A 249 -7.01 -22.82 -6.56
N TYR A 250 -7.95 -21.86 -6.47
CA TYR A 250 -7.81 -20.55 -7.13
C TYR A 250 -7.07 -19.50 -6.29
N GLY A 251 -7.11 -19.62 -4.96
CA GLY A 251 -6.48 -18.69 -4.03
C GLY A 251 -4.96 -18.46 -4.22
N PRO A 252 -4.13 -19.50 -4.47
CA PRO A 252 -2.69 -19.28 -4.66
C PRO A 252 -2.34 -18.39 -5.84
N SER A 253 -3.15 -18.41 -6.91
CA SER A 253 -2.93 -17.48 -8.02
C SER A 253 -3.17 -16.03 -7.59
N LEU A 254 -4.16 -15.77 -6.73
CA LEU A 254 -4.41 -14.43 -6.19
C LEU A 254 -3.24 -13.99 -5.30
N LEU A 255 -2.79 -14.85 -4.39
CA LEU A 255 -1.64 -14.56 -3.52
C LEU A 255 -0.37 -14.26 -4.31
N LEU A 256 -0.11 -15.03 -5.36
CA LEU A 256 1.03 -14.85 -6.24
C LEU A 256 1.09 -13.42 -6.81
N TRP A 257 -0.04 -12.95 -7.34
CA TRP A 257 -0.12 -11.61 -7.92
C TRP A 257 -0.09 -10.52 -6.86
N SER A 258 -0.66 -10.74 -5.68
CA SER A 258 -0.55 -9.82 -4.53
C SER A 258 0.91 -9.63 -4.08
N VAL A 259 1.67 -10.73 -3.97
CA VAL A 259 3.11 -10.66 -3.61
C VAL A 259 3.92 -9.98 -4.72
N THR A 260 3.57 -10.25 -5.98
CA THR A 260 4.24 -9.63 -7.14
C THR A 260 4.00 -8.12 -7.19
N GLU A 261 2.75 -7.68 -7.04
CA GLU A 261 2.39 -6.25 -6.93
C GLU A 261 3.20 -5.60 -5.80
N ALA A 262 3.13 -6.15 -4.59
CA ALA A 262 3.82 -5.59 -3.42
C ALA A 262 5.35 -5.50 -3.63
N SER A 263 5.95 -6.55 -4.20
CA SER A 263 7.40 -6.57 -4.49
C SER A 263 7.80 -5.48 -5.47
N LEU A 264 7.03 -5.33 -6.56
CA LEU A 264 7.29 -4.32 -7.59
C LEU A 264 7.06 -2.90 -7.05
N THR A 265 6.07 -2.68 -6.19
CA THR A 265 5.86 -1.41 -5.49
C THR A 265 7.04 -1.08 -4.57
N ILE A 266 7.56 -2.05 -3.81
CA ILE A 266 8.73 -1.85 -2.94
C ILE A 266 9.98 -1.53 -3.77
N LEU A 267 10.20 -2.22 -4.89
CA LEU A 267 11.30 -1.92 -5.81
C LEU A 267 11.20 -0.51 -6.38
N SER A 268 10.02 -0.10 -6.81
CA SER A 268 9.76 1.26 -7.29
C SER A 268 10.03 2.29 -6.19
N ALA A 269 9.56 2.04 -4.96
CA ALA A 269 9.71 2.96 -3.83
C ALA A 269 11.16 3.08 -3.34
N SER A 270 11.88 1.96 -3.21
CA SER A 270 13.28 1.92 -2.78
C SER A 270 14.23 2.58 -3.79
N THR A 271 13.91 2.50 -5.08
CA THR A 271 14.67 3.19 -6.11
C THR A 271 14.35 4.68 -6.12
N ILE A 272 13.08 5.11 -6.10
CA ILE A 272 12.69 6.52 -6.25
C ILE A 272 12.98 7.40 -5.01
N ALA A 273 12.92 6.83 -3.80
CA ALA A 273 13.12 7.56 -2.55
C ALA A 273 14.47 8.30 -2.46
N PRO A 274 15.64 7.66 -2.67
CA PRO A 274 16.93 8.35 -2.61
C PRO A 274 17.06 9.46 -3.67
N TYR A 275 16.45 9.32 -4.85
CA TYR A 275 16.46 10.37 -5.88
C TYR A 275 15.72 11.62 -5.43
N THR A 276 14.50 11.47 -4.92
CA THR A 276 13.72 12.61 -4.42
C THR A 276 14.38 13.31 -3.24
N ALA A 277 15.11 12.56 -2.39
CA ALA A 277 15.87 13.12 -1.27
C ALA A 277 17.06 13.97 -1.73
N ARG A 278 17.86 13.49 -2.71
CA ARG A 278 18.98 14.24 -3.29
C ARG A 278 18.54 15.57 -3.90
N GLU A 279 17.38 15.56 -4.55
CA GLU A 279 16.85 16.78 -5.15
C GLU A 279 16.43 17.84 -4.13
N ARG A 280 15.85 17.45 -3.00
CA ARG A 280 15.52 18.40 -1.93
C ARG A 280 16.76 19.09 -1.38
N ILE A 281 17.91 18.42 -1.41
CA ILE A 281 19.19 19.00 -0.99
C ILE A 281 19.73 19.97 -2.05
N LYS A 282 19.56 19.66 -3.34
CA LYS A 282 20.07 20.51 -4.44
C LYS A 282 19.23 21.77 -4.68
N ARG A 283 17.94 21.79 -4.36
CA ARG A 283 17.12 23.01 -4.44
C ARG A 283 17.36 23.87 -3.19
N PRO A 284 17.95 25.07 -3.30
CA PRO A 284 17.90 26.02 -2.20
C PRO A 284 16.43 26.28 -1.88
N ARG A 285 16.06 26.27 -0.59
CA ARG A 285 14.79 26.88 -0.18
C ARG A 285 14.82 28.30 -0.72
N SER A 286 13.89 28.63 -1.61
CA SER A 286 13.61 30.03 -1.88
C SER A 286 13.43 30.71 -0.53
N PRO A 287 14.08 31.87 -0.28
CA PRO A 287 13.82 32.62 0.95
C PRO A 287 12.31 32.79 1.09
N PRO A 288 11.76 32.73 2.32
CA PRO A 288 10.35 33.01 2.52
C PRO A 288 10.05 34.31 1.77
N THR A 289 9.11 34.26 0.82
CA THR A 289 8.56 35.48 0.25
C THR A 289 8.02 36.25 1.44
N ASP A 290 8.64 37.40 1.68
CA ASP A 290 8.32 38.32 2.74
C ASP A 290 6.97 38.97 2.41
N ASP A 291 5.88 38.20 2.43
CA ASP A 291 4.51 38.70 2.26
C ASP A 291 4.10 39.62 3.44
N SER A 292 4.99 39.81 4.43
CA SER A 292 4.88 40.85 5.46
C SER A 292 5.18 42.26 4.94
N SER A 293 5.93 42.43 3.86
CA SER A 293 6.21 43.77 3.33
C SER A 293 5.03 44.36 2.55
N ASP A 294 4.15 43.52 1.98
CA ASP A 294 2.99 43.97 1.20
C ASP A 294 1.78 44.34 2.09
N PHE A 295 1.76 43.86 3.34
CA PHE A 295 0.70 44.18 4.30
C PHE A 295 0.98 45.47 5.11
N MET A 296 2.26 45.86 5.25
CA MET A 296 2.63 47.11 5.93
C MET A 296 2.50 48.35 5.03
N ASP A 297 2.68 48.20 3.71
CA ASP A 297 2.59 49.34 2.79
C ASP A 297 1.14 49.82 2.57
N ARG A 298 0.15 48.93 2.72
CA ARG A 298 -1.28 49.29 2.65
C ARG A 298 -1.83 49.99 3.88
N ARG A 299 -1.16 49.87 5.04
CA ARG A 299 -1.59 50.59 6.26
C ARG A 299 -1.02 52.01 6.35
N ALA A 300 0.08 52.30 5.65
CA ALA A 300 0.68 53.64 5.62
C ALA A 300 -0.13 54.64 4.76
N PHE A 301 -0.83 54.16 3.72
CA PHE A 301 -1.66 55.03 2.86
C PHE A 301 -3.10 55.25 3.34
N GLY A 302 -3.55 54.55 4.39
CA GLY A 302 -4.92 54.64 4.91
C GLY A 302 -5.12 55.62 6.06
N ALA A 303 -4.07 56.29 6.55
CA ALA A 303 -4.11 57.08 7.79
C ALA A 303 -4.21 58.60 7.59
N LEU A 304 -4.56 59.08 6.38
CA LEU A 304 -4.83 60.49 6.11
C LEU A 304 -6.16 60.60 5.36
N GLY A 305 -7.26 60.67 6.11
CA GLY A 305 -8.56 60.98 5.50
C GLY A 305 -9.76 60.63 6.37
N CYS A 306 -10.15 61.60 7.20
CA CYS A 306 -11.53 61.88 7.62
C CYS A 306 -12.24 60.85 8.52
N GLU A 307 -12.08 61.08 9.83
CA GLU A 307 -13.12 61.66 10.70
C GLU A 307 -14.60 61.59 10.25
N GLU A 308 -15.41 61.11 11.22
CA GLU A 308 -16.85 61.32 11.49
C GLU A 308 -17.94 60.28 11.07
N ARG A 309 -18.71 59.92 12.11
CA ARG A 309 -20.10 59.41 12.21
C ARG A 309 -20.40 57.91 12.11
N GLY A 310 -21.00 57.41 13.20
CA GLY A 310 -22.20 56.57 13.11
C GLY A 310 -22.22 55.33 14.00
N ASP A 311 -22.58 55.50 15.26
CA ASP A 311 -22.93 54.44 16.20
C ASP A 311 -24.30 53.82 15.84
N VAL A 312 -24.34 52.62 15.22
CA VAL A 312 -25.52 51.73 15.14
C VAL A 312 -25.06 50.29 14.90
N GLY A 313 -25.47 49.32 15.75
CA GLY A 313 -25.68 47.94 15.30
C GLY A 313 -24.97 46.79 16.03
N ARG A 314 -24.84 46.83 17.37
CA ARG A 314 -24.25 45.72 18.17
C ARG A 314 -25.29 44.65 18.56
N ARG A 315 -26.08 44.12 17.61
CA ARG A 315 -27.13 43.12 17.90
C ARG A 315 -27.15 41.83 17.06
N ASP A 316 -26.32 41.68 16.03
CA ASP A 316 -26.42 40.53 15.10
C ASP A 316 -25.35 39.44 15.26
N GLU A 317 -24.26 39.67 16.01
CA GLU A 317 -23.15 38.70 16.06
C GLU A 317 -23.51 37.39 16.81
N ASN A 318 -24.41 37.46 17.80
CA ASN A 318 -24.82 36.29 18.57
C ASN A 318 -25.79 35.38 17.79
N GLU A 319 -26.61 35.92 16.88
CA GLU A 319 -27.53 35.13 16.06
C GLU A 319 -26.80 34.36 14.95
N VAL A 320 -25.75 34.96 14.41
CA VAL A 320 -24.89 34.31 13.40
C VAL A 320 -24.08 33.19 14.03
N LEU A 321 -23.57 33.38 15.26
CA LEU A 321 -22.88 32.32 16.00
C LEU A 321 -23.82 31.14 16.31
N LEU A 322 -25.05 31.41 16.77
CA LEU A 322 -26.02 30.38 17.13
C LEU A 322 -26.45 29.53 15.90
N ARG A 323 -26.68 30.18 14.74
CA ARG A 323 -27.01 29.46 13.49
C ARG A 323 -25.84 28.64 12.95
N SER A 324 -24.60 29.04 13.24
CA SER A 324 -23.41 28.26 12.87
C SER A 324 -23.22 27.00 13.72
N MET A 325 -23.57 27.06 15.01
CA MET A 325 -23.46 25.92 15.94
C MET A 325 -24.52 24.85 15.69
N VAL A 326 -25.75 25.24 15.34
CA VAL A 326 -26.84 24.30 14.98
C VAL A 326 -26.55 23.57 13.66
N ARG A 327 -25.91 24.23 12.68
CA ARG A 327 -25.49 23.57 11.42
C ARG A 327 -24.28 22.64 11.59
N ALA A 328 -23.50 22.81 12.66
CA ALA A 328 -22.34 21.99 12.98
C ALA A 328 -22.66 20.78 13.88
N GLY A 329 -23.92 20.64 14.34
CA GLY A 329 -24.35 19.51 15.18
C GLY A 329 -23.67 19.46 16.55
N LEU A 330 -23.26 20.62 17.07
CA LEU A 330 -22.59 20.76 18.38
C LEU A 330 -23.57 21.13 19.52
N LEU A 331 -24.87 21.15 19.22
CA LEU A 331 -26.03 21.22 20.10
C LEU A 331 -27.12 20.31 19.52
#